data_AF-A0AAP7GQM0-F1
#
_entry.id   AF-A0AAP7GQM0-F1
#
_cell.length_a   1.000
_cell.length_b   1.000
_cell.length_c   1.000
_cell.angle_alpha   90.00
_cell.angle_beta   90.00
_cell.angle_gamma   90.00
#
_symmetry.space_group_name_H-M   'P 1'
#
loop_
_entity.id
_entity.type
_entity.pdbx_description
1 polymer ?
#
loop_
_entity_poly.entity_id
_entity_poly.type
_entity_poly.pdbx_seq_one_letter_code
_entity_poly.pdbx_strand_id
1 'polypeptide(L)'
;MNIGEAAKASSVSAKMIRYYEQIGLIPAADRTASGYRAYSHADVHRLRFIRRARDLGFSVAEITDLLGLWNDTSRHSADVKRLAEQHIDDLEQRIDHMRQMADTLKSLISCCAGDERPECPILQRLEEGEEGAEPVAARRQARRS
;
A
#
# COMPACT_ATOMS: atom_id res chain seq x y z
N MET A 1 -11.34 -12.94 -25.88
CA MET A 1 -12.21 -12.21 -24.94
C MET A 1 -12.05 -10.71 -25.18
N ASN A 2 -13.11 -9.92 -25.17
CA ASN A 2 -13.00 -8.46 -25.25
C ASN A 2 -12.53 -7.87 -23.90
N ILE A 3 -12.25 -6.56 -23.85
CA ILE A 3 -11.76 -5.91 -22.62
C ILE A 3 -12.76 -5.94 -21.46
N GLY A 4 -14.07 -5.91 -21.73
CA GLY A 4 -15.11 -5.97 -20.71
C GLY A 4 -15.19 -7.35 -20.06
N GLU A 5 -15.10 -8.39 -20.89
CA GLU A 5 -15.03 -9.79 -20.43
C GLU A 5 -13.76 -10.04 -19.61
N ALA A 6 -12.61 -9.57 -20.09
CA ALA A 6 -11.34 -9.68 -19.37
C ALA A 6 -11.39 -8.94 -18.02
N ALA A 7 -11.99 -7.75 -18.00
CA ALA A 7 -12.18 -6.97 -16.77
C ALA A 7 -13.04 -7.72 -15.74
N LYS A 8 -14.18 -8.27 -16.17
CA LYS A 8 -15.04 -9.06 -15.30
C LYS A 8 -14.33 -10.32 -14.79
N ALA A 9 -13.63 -11.04 -15.67
CA ALA A 9 -12.97 -12.30 -15.36
C ALA A 9 -11.71 -12.18 -14.50
N SER A 10 -11.03 -11.03 -14.54
CA SER A 10 -9.85 -10.72 -13.71
C SER A 10 -10.18 -9.87 -12.48
N SER A 11 -11.38 -9.28 -12.46
CA SER A 11 -11.76 -8.22 -11.52
C SER A 11 -10.82 -7.00 -11.53
N VAL A 12 -10.17 -6.75 -12.66
CA VAL A 12 -9.38 -5.54 -12.91
C VAL A 12 -10.21 -4.64 -13.82
N SER A 13 -10.33 -3.35 -13.50
CA SER A 13 -11.13 -2.45 -14.33
C SER A 13 -10.54 -2.31 -15.74
N ALA A 14 -11.38 -2.12 -16.75
CA ALA A 14 -10.90 -1.92 -18.13
C ALA A 14 -9.95 -0.71 -18.27
N LYS A 15 -10.06 0.30 -17.39
CA LYS A 15 -9.10 1.41 -17.32
C LYS A 15 -7.73 0.91 -16.88
N MET A 16 -7.68 0.11 -15.82
CA MET A 16 -6.42 -0.45 -15.31
C MET A 16 -5.79 -1.46 -16.27
N ILE A 17 -6.58 -2.26 -16.98
CA ILE A 17 -6.06 -3.16 -18.02
C ILE A 17 -5.32 -2.36 -19.10
N ARG A 18 -5.91 -1.26 -19.61
CA ARG A 18 -5.24 -0.39 -20.58
C ARG A 18 -3.98 0.26 -20.01
N TYR A 19 -4.04 0.67 -18.75
CA TYR A 19 -2.87 1.24 -18.07
C TYR A 19 -1.73 0.21 -17.95
N TYR A 20 -2.03 -1.02 -17.54
CA TYR A 20 -1.04 -2.10 -17.46
C TYR A 20 -0.46 -2.47 -18.82
N GLU A 21 -1.27 -2.43 -19.88
CA GLU A 21 -0.81 -2.60 -21.27
C GLU A 21 0.15 -1.47 -21.66
N GLN A 22 -0.22 -0.21 -21.35
CA GLN A 22 0.57 0.97 -21.69
C GLN A 22 1.94 0.99 -21.02
N ILE A 23 2.04 0.56 -19.77
CA ILE A 23 3.31 0.51 -19.04
C ILE A 23 4.08 -0.80 -19.25
N GLY A 24 3.59 -1.71 -20.12
CA GLY A 24 4.24 -2.99 -20.44
C GLY A 24 4.14 -4.06 -19.35
N LEU A 25 3.30 -3.88 -18.34
CA LEU A 25 3.12 -4.86 -17.26
C LEU A 25 2.38 -6.11 -17.76
N ILE A 26 1.51 -5.95 -18.75
CA ILE A 26 0.94 -7.04 -19.56
C ILE A 26 1.32 -6.86 -21.02
N PRO A 27 1.37 -7.94 -21.82
CA PRO A 27 1.66 -7.84 -23.25
C PRO A 27 0.64 -6.99 -24.02
N ALA A 28 1.11 -6.51 -25.17
CA ALA A 28 0.32 -6.13 -26.34
C ALA A 28 -0.93 -6.99 -26.51
N ALA A 29 -2.16 -6.51 -26.25
CA ALA A 29 -3.35 -7.29 -26.57
C ALA A 29 -3.44 -7.46 -28.10
N ASP A 30 -3.65 -8.69 -28.55
CA ASP A 30 -3.93 -8.98 -29.96
C ASP A 30 -5.16 -8.21 -30.44
N ARG A 31 -5.27 -8.01 -31.75
CA ARG A 31 -6.46 -7.39 -32.34
C ARG A 31 -7.27 -8.41 -33.12
N THR A 32 -8.58 -8.37 -32.96
CA THR A 32 -9.51 -9.12 -33.82
C THR A 32 -9.45 -8.59 -35.25
N ALA A 33 -9.98 -9.36 -36.20
CA ALA A 33 -10.14 -8.90 -37.59
C ALA A 33 -10.96 -7.58 -37.70
N SER A 34 -11.83 -7.32 -36.73
CA SER A 34 -12.61 -6.09 -36.58
C SER A 34 -11.88 -4.95 -35.87
N GLY A 35 -10.61 -5.13 -35.48
CA GLY A 35 -9.75 -4.10 -34.88
C GLY A 35 -9.87 -3.94 -33.36
N TYR A 36 -10.69 -4.75 -32.69
CA TYR A 36 -10.87 -4.68 -31.22
C TYR A 36 -9.78 -5.46 -30.49
N ARG A 37 -9.41 -5.01 -29.29
CA ARG A 37 -8.48 -5.75 -28.41
C ARG A 37 -9.08 -7.10 -27.99
N ALA A 38 -8.29 -8.13 -28.15
CA ALA A 38 -8.57 -9.50 -27.76
C ALA A 38 -7.60 -9.93 -26.66
N TYR A 39 -8.14 -10.43 -25.57
CA TYR A 39 -7.42 -11.00 -24.44
C TYR A 39 -7.63 -12.51 -24.41
N SER A 40 -6.56 -13.23 -24.11
CA SER A 40 -6.52 -14.68 -23.90
C SER A 40 -6.83 -15.03 -22.44
N HIS A 41 -7.01 -16.32 -22.17
CA HIS A 41 -7.10 -16.81 -20.79
C HIS A 41 -5.80 -16.60 -20.00
N ALA A 42 -4.64 -16.64 -20.67
CA ALA A 42 -3.36 -16.38 -20.05
C ALA A 42 -3.25 -14.91 -19.57
N ASP A 43 -3.76 -13.97 -20.37
CA ASP A 43 -3.81 -12.55 -19.99
C ASP A 43 -4.69 -12.34 -18.76
N VAL A 44 -5.85 -12.99 -18.71
CA VAL A 44 -6.73 -12.95 -17.54
C VAL A 44 -6.04 -13.53 -16.30
N HIS A 45 -5.30 -14.63 -16.45
CA HIS A 45 -4.54 -15.21 -15.34
C HIS A 45 -3.45 -14.25 -14.84
N ARG A 46 -2.70 -13.61 -15.74
CA ARG A 46 -1.71 -12.56 -15.42
C ARG A 46 -2.36 -11.36 -14.73
N LEU A 47 -3.51 -10.90 -15.20
CA LEU A 47 -4.25 -9.80 -14.58
C LEU A 47 -4.70 -10.13 -13.15
N ARG A 48 -5.13 -11.36 -12.89
CA ARG A 48 -5.45 -11.81 -11.51
C ARG A 48 -4.22 -11.84 -10.62
N PHE A 49 -3.08 -12.25 -11.15
CA PHE A 49 -1.80 -12.20 -10.42
C PHE A 49 -1.46 -10.77 -10.02
N ILE A 50 -1.49 -9.84 -10.98
CA ILE A 50 -1.25 -8.42 -10.74
C ILE A 50 -2.20 -7.87 -9.68
N ARG A 51 -3.49 -8.19 -9.77
CA ARG A 51 -4.48 -7.77 -8.78
C ARG A 51 -4.11 -8.24 -7.37
N ARG A 52 -3.81 -9.53 -7.19
CA ARG A 52 -3.46 -10.08 -5.87
C ARG A 52 -2.19 -9.47 -5.29
N ALA A 53 -1.19 -9.23 -6.13
CA ALA A 53 0.03 -8.57 -5.69
C ALA A 53 -0.24 -7.10 -5.27
N ARG A 54 -1.09 -6.38 -6.01
CA ARG A 54 -1.55 -5.04 -5.61
C ARG A 54 -2.31 -5.06 -4.29
N ASP A 55 -3.17 -6.07 -4.07
CA ASP A 55 -3.93 -6.23 -2.83
C ASP A 55 -3.01 -6.47 -1.61
N LEU A 56 -1.82 -7.05 -1.83
CA LEU A 56 -0.76 -7.22 -0.82
C LEU A 56 0.16 -5.99 -0.67
N GLY A 57 -0.11 -4.91 -1.41
CA GLY A 57 0.64 -3.66 -1.30
C GLY A 57 1.92 -3.60 -2.13
N PHE A 58 2.19 -4.59 -2.99
CA PHE A 58 3.33 -4.51 -3.90
C PHE A 58 3.18 -3.32 -4.87
N SER A 59 4.29 -2.61 -5.05
CA SER A 59 4.44 -1.56 -6.06
C SER A 59 4.42 -2.15 -7.47
N VAL A 60 4.21 -1.30 -8.47
CA VAL A 60 4.22 -1.71 -9.88
C VAL A 60 5.61 -2.27 -10.29
N ALA A 61 6.68 -1.72 -9.72
CA ALA A 61 8.04 -2.20 -9.95
C ALA A 61 8.22 -3.63 -9.43
N GLU A 62 7.88 -3.89 -8.16
CA GLU A 62 7.97 -5.23 -7.57
C GLU A 62 7.07 -6.25 -8.27
N ILE A 63 5.89 -5.82 -8.74
CA ILE A 63 5.01 -6.70 -9.53
C ILE A 63 5.68 -7.07 -10.86
N THR A 64 6.45 -6.16 -11.45
CA THR A 64 7.20 -6.45 -12.68
C THR A 64 8.27 -7.50 -12.41
N ASP A 65 9.01 -7.38 -11.31
CA ASP A 65 10.02 -8.37 -10.90
C ASP A 65 9.39 -9.73 -10.60
N LEU A 66 8.28 -9.74 -9.86
CA LEU A 66 7.48 -10.94 -9.59
C LEU A 66 6.97 -11.60 -10.87
N LEU A 67 6.54 -10.83 -11.87
CA LEU A 67 6.11 -11.35 -13.17
C LEU A 67 7.29 -11.90 -13.98
N GLY A 68 8.47 -11.27 -13.88
CA GLY A 68 9.71 -11.76 -14.47
C GLY A 68 10.08 -13.12 -13.90
N LEU A 69 10.10 -13.24 -12.58
CA LEU A 69 10.29 -14.52 -11.89
C LEU A 69 9.19 -15.49 -12.27
N TRP A 70 7.92 -15.10 -12.29
CA TRP A 70 6.80 -16.00 -12.60
C TRP A 70 6.87 -16.60 -14.02
N ASN A 71 7.39 -15.85 -15.00
CA ASN A 71 7.56 -16.29 -16.38
C ASN A 71 8.82 -17.16 -16.59
N ASP A 72 9.81 -17.07 -15.71
CA ASP A 72 11.04 -17.86 -15.80
C ASP A 72 10.82 -19.27 -15.23
N THR A 73 10.95 -20.27 -16.09
CA THR A 73 10.84 -21.70 -15.75
C THR A 73 12.11 -22.28 -15.13
N SER A 74 13.22 -21.54 -15.20
CA SER A 74 14.51 -21.89 -14.58
C SER A 74 14.74 -21.23 -13.21
N ARG A 75 13.77 -20.41 -12.76
CA ARG A 75 13.90 -19.64 -11.51
C ARG A 75 14.20 -20.51 -10.30
N HIS A 76 14.94 -19.94 -9.35
CA HIS A 76 15.03 -20.48 -8.02
C HIS A 76 13.90 -19.91 -7.15
N SER A 77 13.19 -20.79 -6.43
CA SER A 77 12.16 -20.37 -5.46
C SER A 77 12.71 -19.42 -4.37
N ALA A 78 14.02 -19.45 -4.14
CA ALA A 78 14.74 -18.55 -3.25
C ALA A 78 14.62 -17.07 -3.65
N ASP A 79 14.58 -16.74 -4.94
CA ASP A 79 14.44 -15.35 -5.41
C ASP A 79 13.07 -14.78 -5.09
N VAL A 80 12.01 -15.56 -5.33
CA VAL A 80 10.62 -15.19 -4.99
C VAL A 80 10.48 -15.03 -3.48
N LYS A 81 11.08 -15.94 -2.71
CA LYS A 81 11.06 -15.88 -1.25
C LYS A 81 11.73 -14.61 -0.74
N ARG A 82 12.91 -14.25 -1.26
CA ARG A 82 13.64 -13.05 -0.84
C ARG A 82 12.84 -11.77 -1.09
N LEU A 83 12.21 -11.65 -2.26
CA LEU A 83 11.37 -10.49 -2.59
C LEU A 83 10.18 -10.39 -1.63
N ALA A 84 9.54 -11.51 -1.30
CA ALA A 84 8.46 -11.53 -0.33
C ALA A 84 8.92 -11.16 1.08
N GLU A 85 10.08 -11.66 1.54
CA GLU A 85 10.67 -11.30 2.84
C GLU A 85 10.99 -9.80 2.93
N GLN A 86 11.60 -9.23 1.89
CA GLN A 86 11.88 -7.79 1.81
C GLN A 86 10.59 -6.95 1.90
N HIS A 87 9.53 -7.37 1.21
CA HIS A 87 8.25 -6.65 1.26
C HIS A 87 7.57 -6.79 2.63
N ILE A 88 7.74 -7.92 3.32
CA ILE A 88 7.28 -8.07 4.70
C ILE A 88 8.00 -7.07 5.61
N ASP A 89 9.32 -6.96 5.52
CA ASP A 89 10.11 -6.02 6.33
C ASP A 89 9.64 -4.57 6.10
N ASP A 90 9.42 -4.19 4.83
CA ASP A 90 8.90 -2.86 4.47
C ASP A 90 7.49 -2.60 5.04
N LEU A 91 6.62 -3.61 5.02
CA LEU A 91 5.28 -3.50 5.61
C LEU A 91 5.34 -3.37 7.14
N GLU A 92 6.21 -4.13 7.80
CA GLU A 92 6.41 -4.06 9.25
C GLU A 92 6.93 -2.69 9.68
N GLN A 93 7.91 -2.13 8.96
CA GLN A 93 8.41 -0.77 9.21
C GLN A 93 7.29 0.29 9.07
N ARG A 94 6.44 0.17 8.04
CA ARG A 94 5.29 1.09 7.86
C ARG A 94 4.28 0.93 8.98
N ILE A 95 4.02 -0.30 9.45
CA ILE A 95 3.13 -0.57 10.58
C ILE A 95 3.65 0.10 11.84
N ASP A 96 4.93 -0.03 12.13
CA ASP A 96 5.53 0.57 13.33
C ASP A 96 5.52 2.09 13.27
N HIS A 97 5.80 2.69 12.12
CA HIS A 97 5.66 4.13 11.93
C HIS A 97 4.20 4.59 12.14
N MET A 98 3.22 3.89 11.55
CA MET A 98 1.80 4.22 11.76
C MET A 98 1.37 4.07 13.22
N ARG A 99 1.91 3.09 13.96
CA ARG A 99 1.66 2.92 15.39
C ARG A 99 2.21 4.10 16.18
N GLN A 100 3.44 4.53 15.90
CA GLN A 100 4.06 5.70 16.55
C GLN A 100 3.24 6.98 16.32
N MET A 101 2.79 7.23 15.08
CA MET A 101 1.91 8.36 14.76
C MET A 101 0.59 8.28 15.54
N ALA A 102 -0.03 7.09 15.59
CA ALA A 102 -1.27 6.88 16.33
C ALA A 102 -1.09 7.10 17.83
N ASP A 103 0.01 6.65 18.41
CA ASP A 103 0.31 6.79 19.84
C ASP A 103 0.59 8.26 20.20
N THR A 104 1.26 9.01 19.32
CA THR A 104 1.43 10.46 19.45
C THR A 104 0.07 11.17 19.49
N LEU A 105 -0.82 10.84 18.55
CA LEU A 105 -2.19 11.41 18.53
C LEU A 105 -2.99 11.04 19.78
N LYS A 106 -2.90 9.79 20.27
CA LYS A 106 -3.55 9.37 21.52
C LYS A 106 -3.05 10.18 22.71
N SER A 107 -1.73 10.44 22.80
CA SER A 107 -1.14 11.27 23.85
C SER A 107 -1.68 12.70 23.80
N LEU A 108 -1.74 13.29 22.61
CA LEU A 108 -2.32 14.63 22.43
C LEU A 108 -3.78 14.68 22.86
N ILE A 109 -4.58 13.70 22.46
CA ILE A 109 -6.00 13.58 22.85
C ILE A 109 -6.13 13.47 24.37
N SER A 110 -5.27 12.71 25.05
CA SER A 110 -5.32 12.57 26.52
C SER A 110 -5.10 13.88 27.29
N CYS A 111 -4.48 14.88 26.65
CA CYS A 111 -4.27 16.20 27.22
C CYS A 111 -5.41 17.18 26.92
N CYS A 112 -6.37 16.81 26.07
CA CYS A 112 -7.49 17.66 25.69
C CYS A 112 -8.73 17.34 26.53
N ALA A 113 -9.41 18.38 27.04
CA ALA A 113 -10.65 18.21 27.79
C ALA A 113 -11.83 17.80 26.89
N GLY A 114 -11.79 18.16 25.60
CA GLY A 114 -12.85 17.86 24.64
C GLY A 114 -14.17 18.58 24.93
N ASP A 115 -14.12 19.77 25.54
CA ASP A 115 -15.29 20.59 25.86
C ASP A 115 -15.45 21.79 24.91
N GLU A 116 -16.42 22.67 25.17
CA GLU A 116 -16.77 23.81 24.30
C GLU A 116 -15.76 24.98 24.36
N ARG A 117 -14.60 24.78 25.00
CA ARG A 117 -13.61 25.83 25.19
C ARG A 117 -12.70 26.00 23.97
N PRO A 118 -12.23 27.22 23.68
CA PRO A 118 -11.32 27.48 22.57
C PRO A 118 -9.89 27.00 22.86
N GLU A 119 -9.50 26.81 24.13
CA GLU A 119 -8.16 26.36 24.49
C GLU A 119 -7.98 24.86 24.19
N CYS A 120 -7.27 24.54 23.10
CA CYS A 120 -7.02 23.17 22.67
C CYS A 120 -5.52 22.82 22.77
N PRO A 121 -5.10 22.02 23.77
CA PRO A 121 -3.72 21.59 23.93
C PRO A 121 -3.17 20.76 22.76
N ILE A 122 -4.03 20.20 21.91
CA ILE A 122 -3.65 19.47 20.70
C ILE A 122 -3.10 20.46 19.66
N LEU A 123 -3.85 21.52 19.36
CA LEU A 123 -3.44 22.53 18.37
C LEU A 123 -2.16 23.24 18.80
N GLN A 124 -2.08 23.62 20.09
CA GLN A 124 -0.89 24.24 20.64
C GLN A 124 0.37 23.37 20.46
N ARG A 125 0.30 22.07 20.78
CA ARG A 125 1.45 21.16 20.63
C ARG A 125 1.82 20.85 19.18
N LEU A 126 0.85 20.86 18.27
CA LEU A 126 1.12 20.69 16.85
C LEU A 126 1.79 21.92 16.23
N GLU A 127 1.48 23.13 16.74
CA GLU A 127 2.15 24.37 16.34
C GLU A 127 3.58 24.48 16.89
N GLU A 128 3.84 23.97 18.10
CA GLU A 128 5.14 24.01 18.77
C GLU A 128 6.17 23.02 18.17
N GLY A 129 5.72 21.97 17.46
CA GLY A 129 6.60 20.94 16.89
C GLY A 129 7.22 19.99 17.94
N GLU A 130 7.69 18.81 17.52
CA GLU A 130 8.19 17.74 18.42
C GLU A 130 9.57 18.02 19.07
N GLU A 131 9.91 19.26 19.43
CA GLU A 131 11.16 19.56 20.16
C GLU A 131 11.01 19.52 21.70
N GLY A 132 9.84 19.13 22.23
CA GLY A 132 9.56 19.23 23.67
C GLY A 132 8.74 18.11 24.31
N ALA A 133 8.55 16.96 23.65
CA ALA A 133 7.81 15.84 24.25
C ALA A 133 8.66 15.05 25.26
N GLU A 134 9.13 15.70 26.33
CA GLU A 134 9.51 14.97 27.55
C GLU A 134 8.25 14.32 28.17
N PRO A 135 8.34 13.10 28.72
CA PRO A 135 7.19 12.40 29.25
C PRO A 135 6.53 13.18 30.40
N VAL A 136 5.23 13.45 30.29
CA VAL A 136 4.38 14.10 31.31
C VAL A 136 4.09 13.12 32.47
N ALA A 137 5.11 12.44 32.99
CA ALA A 137 5.01 11.54 34.16
C ALA A 137 5.53 12.19 35.45
N ALA A 138 6.26 13.32 35.38
CA ALA A 138 7.01 13.85 36.53
C ALA A 138 6.33 14.99 37.32
N ARG A 139 5.19 15.56 36.91
CA ARG A 139 4.67 16.83 37.50
C ARG A 139 3.71 16.70 38.70
N ARG A 140 3.51 15.51 39.30
CA ARG A 140 2.56 15.33 40.42
C ARG A 140 3.12 15.43 41.85
N GLN A 141 4.41 15.68 42.09
CA GLN A 141 4.96 15.62 43.46
C GLN A 141 5.33 16.95 44.15
N ALA A 142 5.16 18.12 43.52
CA ALA A 142 5.60 19.39 44.12
C ALA A 142 4.45 20.38 44.39
N ARG A 143 3.39 19.98 45.10
CA ARG A 143 2.39 20.92 45.70
C ARG A 143 1.78 20.39 47.02
N ARG A 144 2.60 19.78 47.88
CA ARG A 144 2.27 19.55 49.29
C ARG A 144 3.50 19.84 50.15
N SER A 145 3.67 21.10 50.52
CA SER A 145 4.43 21.57 51.69
C SER A 145 3.93 22.97 52.01
#